data_AF-A0ABD0NVT2-F1
#
_entry.id   AF-A0ABD0NVT2-F1
#
_cell.length_a   1.000
_cell.length_b   1.000
_cell.length_c   1.000
_cell.angle_alpha   90.00
_cell.angle_beta   90.00
_cell.angle_gamma   90.00
#
_symmetry.space_group_name_H-M   'P 1'
#
loop_
_entity.id
_entity.type
_entity.pdbx_description
1 polymer ?
#
loop_
_entity_poly.entity_id
_entity_poly.type
_entity_poly.pdbx_seq_one_letter_code
_entity_poly.pdbx_strand_id
1 'polypeptide(L)'
;RNLQVTDPTSSTLNVRWEHADGNPRNYKVFYVPQPGDSEKMELVSGGTTSTVLRNLDANTVYKVTLLPMYENDVEGKRQSENGKT
;
A
#
# COMPACT_ATOMS: atom_id res chain seq x y z
N ARG A 1 0.04 7.48 10.27
CA ARG A 1 -0.69 8.29 9.26
C ARG A 1 0.27 8.48 8.08
N ASN A 2 0.03 9.39 7.12
CA ASN A 2 1.02 9.77 6.11
C ASN A 2 1.47 8.63 5.17
N LEU A 3 0.52 7.99 4.49
CA LEU A 3 0.82 7.13 3.35
C LEU A 3 1.39 7.97 2.21
N GLN A 4 2.54 7.57 1.67
CA GLN A 4 3.22 8.19 0.56
C GLN A 4 3.51 7.14 -0.51
N VAL A 5 3.25 7.50 -1.76
CA VAL A 5 3.51 6.64 -2.91
C VAL A 5 4.37 7.43 -3.88
N THR A 6 5.55 6.89 -4.18
CA THR A 6 6.53 7.54 -5.05
C THR A 6 6.97 6.58 -6.14
N ASP A 7 7.31 7.12 -7.30
CA ASP A 7 7.76 6.34 -8.44
C ASP A 7 9.28 6.39 -8.60
N PRO A 8 9.99 5.30 -8.27
CA PRO A 8 11.41 5.21 -8.57
C PRO A 8 11.70 4.72 -10.00
N THR A 9 10.77 4.03 -10.69
CA THR A 9 10.96 3.46 -12.05
C THR A 9 9.63 3.20 -12.76
N SER A 10 9.65 3.13 -14.09
CA SER A 10 8.45 2.97 -14.94
C SER A 10 7.58 1.72 -14.70
N SER A 11 7.87 0.85 -13.74
CA SER A 11 7.08 -0.36 -13.43
C SER A 11 7.04 -0.70 -11.94
N THR A 12 7.39 0.27 -11.08
CA THR A 12 7.47 0.07 -9.63
C THR A 12 6.95 1.27 -8.87
N LEU A 13 6.37 1.05 -7.68
CA LEU A 13 6.05 2.13 -6.75
C LEU A 13 6.64 1.85 -5.38
N ASN A 14 7.34 2.84 -4.82
CA ASN A 14 7.79 2.86 -3.44
C ASN A 14 6.66 3.39 -2.56
N VAL A 15 6.16 2.54 -1.67
CA VAL A 15 5.08 2.85 -0.73
C VAL A 15 5.67 2.97 0.67
N ARG A 16 5.47 4.10 1.33
CA ARG A 16 5.96 4.37 2.69
C ARG A 16 4.83 4.92 3.55
N TRP A 17 4.82 4.59 4.83
CA TRP A 17 3.83 5.09 5.78
C TRP A 17 4.45 5.26 7.15
N GLU A 18 3.78 6.01 8.03
CA GLU A 18 4.12 5.94 9.44
C GLU A 18 3.43 4.75 10.09
N HIS A 19 4.12 4.16 11.06
CA HIS A 19 3.56 3.10 11.89
C HIS A 19 2.21 3.50 12.47
N ALA A 20 1.30 2.53 12.55
CA ALA A 20 -0.03 2.76 13.08
C ALA A 20 0.03 2.79 14.62
N ASP A 21 -0.92 3.46 15.26
CA ASP A 21 -1.02 3.42 16.71
C ASP A 21 -1.32 1.99 17.18
N GLY A 22 -0.73 1.57 18.31
CA GLY A 22 -0.84 0.20 18.81
C GLY A 22 0.15 -0.77 18.16
N ASN A 23 -0.21 -2.05 18.12
CA ASN A 23 0.66 -3.12 17.62
C ASN A 23 -0.03 -3.89 16.49
N PRO A 24 0.03 -3.40 15.24
CA PRO A 24 -0.50 -4.15 14.11
C PRO A 24 0.27 -5.46 13.96
N ARG A 25 -0.45 -6.54 13.65
CA ARG A 25 0.14 -7.83 13.29
C ARG A 25 0.73 -7.79 11.89
N ASN A 26 0.02 -7.14 10.96
CA ASN A 26 0.42 -6.97 9.57
C ASN A 26 -0.26 -5.75 8.95
N TYR A 27 0.21 -5.38 7.76
CA TYR A 27 -0.48 -4.44 6.88
C TYR A 27 -0.87 -5.13 5.59
N LYS A 28 -2.10 -4.89 5.14
CA LYS A 28 -2.54 -5.20 3.77
C LYS A 28 -2.34 -3.95 2.91
N VAL A 29 -1.60 -4.07 1.83
CA VAL A 29 -1.36 -3.01 0.84
C VAL A 29 -2.08 -3.40 -0.44
N PHE A 30 -3.21 -2.76 -0.70
CA PHE A 30 -4.00 -2.94 -1.91
C PHE A 30 -3.55 -1.93 -2.98
N TYR A 31 -3.56 -2.32 -4.24
CA TYR A 31 -3.26 -1.42 -5.35
C TYR A 31 -4.07 -1.76 -6.59
N VAL A 32 -4.68 -0.74 -7.18
CA VAL A 32 -5.60 -0.85 -8.32
C VAL A 32 -5.17 0.13 -9.43
N PRO A 33 -4.95 -0.32 -10.68
CA PRO A 33 -4.68 0.59 -11.79
C PRO A 33 -5.91 1.45 -12.10
N GLN A 34 -5.71 2.65 -12.63
CA GLN A 34 -6.77 3.60 -12.96
C GLN A 34 -6.64 4.05 -14.43
N PRO A 35 -7.69 3.93 -15.27
CA PRO A 35 -8.97 3.29 -14.97
C PRO A 35 -8.83 1.75 -14.88
N GLY A 36 -9.51 1.13 -13.92
CA GLY A 36 -9.48 -0.32 -13.76
C GLY A 36 -9.98 -0.77 -12.39
N ASP A 37 -10.35 -2.05 -12.31
CA ASP A 37 -10.88 -2.69 -11.10
C ASP A 37 -10.06 -3.92 -10.66
N SER A 38 -8.92 -4.18 -11.33
CA SER A 38 -8.02 -5.27 -10.98
C SER A 38 -7.23 -4.93 -9.72
N GLU A 39 -7.78 -5.30 -8.56
CA GLU A 39 -7.11 -5.13 -7.27
C GLU A 39 -6.09 -6.24 -7.04
N LYS A 40 -4.88 -5.84 -6.66
CA LYS A 40 -3.83 -6.72 -6.15
C LYS A 40 -3.54 -6.35 -4.69
N MET A 41 -3.02 -7.30 -3.91
CA MET A 41 -2.74 -7.12 -2.49
C MET A 41 -1.38 -7.72 -2.10
N GLU A 42 -0.59 -6.96 -1.35
CA GLU A 42 0.58 -7.44 -0.62
C GLU A 42 0.34 -7.44 0.89
N LEU A 43 0.80 -8.50 1.55
CA LEU A 43 0.77 -8.60 3.01
C LEU A 43 2.19 -8.41 3.55
N VAL A 44 2.38 -7.43 4.42
CA VAL A 44 3.69 -7.15 5.05
C VAL A 44 3.60 -7.22 6.58
N SER A 45 4.70 -7.50 7.25
CA SER A 45 4.75 -7.56 8.71
C SER A 45 4.38 -6.24 9.37
N GLY A 46 3.76 -6.31 10.56
CA GLY A 46 3.36 -5.13 11.32
C GLY A 46 4.52 -4.22 11.76
N GLY A 47 5.74 -4.75 11.88
CA GLY A 47 6.94 -3.95 12.14
C GLY A 47 7.48 -3.18 10.93
N THR A 48 6.86 -3.32 9.76
CA THR A 48 7.32 -2.69 8.52
C THR A 48 6.53 -1.42 8.21
N THR A 49 7.24 -0.41 7.70
CA THR A 49 6.68 0.89 7.34
C THR A 49 6.88 1.25 5.86
N SER A 50 7.29 0.29 5.03
CA SER A 50 7.47 0.48 3.60
C SER A 50 7.43 -0.83 2.81
N THR A 51 6.96 -0.78 1.56
CA THR A 51 7.11 -1.86 0.58
C THR A 51 7.40 -1.29 -0.82
N VAL A 52 7.85 -2.15 -1.74
CA VAL A 52 8.03 -1.82 -3.15
C VAL A 52 7.09 -2.69 -3.97
N LEU A 53 6.08 -2.07 -4.55
CA LEU A 53 5.19 -2.71 -5.51
C LEU A 53 5.92 -2.85 -6.85
N ARG A 54 5.86 -4.03 -7.47
CA ARG A 54 6.63 -4.37 -8.67
C ARG A 54 5.72 -4.95 -9.75
N ASN A 55 6.25 -5.06 -10.97
CA ASN A 55 5.54 -5.61 -12.12
C ASN A 55 4.23 -4.85 -12.39
N LEU A 56 4.33 -3.52 -12.30
CA LEU A 56 3.24 -2.60 -12.60
C LEU A 56 3.30 -2.20 -14.07
N ASP A 57 2.16 -1.86 -14.63
CA ASP A 57 2.03 -1.33 -15.97
C ASP A 57 2.64 0.08 -16.01
N ALA A 58 3.40 0.39 -17.07
CA ALA A 58 4.06 1.68 -17.20
C ALA A 58 3.06 2.82 -17.47
N ASN A 59 3.41 4.05 -17.07
CA ASN A 59 2.58 5.24 -17.29
C ASN A 59 1.14 5.08 -16.76
N THR A 60 0.96 4.31 -15.68
CA THR A 60 -0.35 3.96 -15.12
C THR A 60 -0.49 4.52 -13.72
N VAL A 61 -1.62 5.19 -13.47
CA VAL A 61 -1.96 5.65 -12.12
C VAL A 61 -2.45 4.47 -11.31
N TYR A 62 -1.87 4.23 -10.15
CA TYR A 62 -2.34 3.23 -9.19
C TYR A 62 -2.90 3.93 -7.95
N LYS A 63 -4.11 3.56 -7.55
CA LYS A 63 -4.63 3.89 -6.23
C LYS A 63 -4.13 2.85 -5.24
N VAL A 64 -3.28 3.25 -4.31
CA VAL A 64 -2.73 2.39 -3.25
C VAL A 64 -3.52 2.61 -1.97
N THR A 65 -3.91 1.54 -1.29
CA THR A 65 -4.63 1.58 -0.02
C THR A 65 -3.93 0.71 1.02
N LEU A 66 -3.57 1.32 2.14
CA LEU A 66 -2.98 0.67 3.31
C LEU A 66 -4.07 0.38 4.35
N LEU A 67 -4.09 -0.85 4.85
CA LEU A 67 -4.95 -1.28 5.94
C LEU A 67 -4.13 -2.00 7.03
N PRO A 68 -3.99 -1.40 8.24
CA PRO A 68 -3.44 -2.10 9.39
C PRO A 68 -4.38 -3.21 9.86
N MET A 69 -3.84 -4.38 10.20
CA MET A 69 -4.56 -5.49 10.80
C MET A 69 -3.98 -5.79 12.19
N TYR A 70 -4.82 -5.84 13.21
CA TYR A 70 -4.44 -6.13 14.59
C TYR A 70 -4.77 -7.59 14.96
N GLU A 71 -4.59 -7.94 16.24
CA GLU A 71 -5.03 -9.23 16.76
C GLU A 71 -6.55 -9.42 16.62
N ASN A 72 -6.99 -10.68 16.60
CA ASN A 72 -8.39 -11.07 16.39
C ASN A 72 -9.01 -10.48 15.12
N ASP A 73 -8.18 -10.29 14.08
CA ASP A 73 -8.54 -9.77 12.77
C ASP A 73 -9.23 -8.39 12.79
N VAL A 74 -8.96 -7.60 13.84
CA VAL A 74 -9.48 -6.24 13.94
C VAL A 74 -8.81 -5.34 12.91
N GLU A 75 -9.62 -4.67 12.10
CA GLU A 75 -9.16 -3.74 11.06
C GLU A 75 -8.90 -2.34 11.63
N GLY A 76 -7.79 -1.75 11.21
CA GLY A 76 -7.45 -0.36 11.50
C GLY A 76 -8.05 0.64 10.52
N LYS A 77 -7.70 1.91 10.72
CA LYS A 77 -8.08 2.97 9.78
C LYS A 77 -7.34 2.79 8.44
N ARG A 78 -8.12 2.65 7.37
CA ARG A 78 -7.62 2.67 5.99
C ARG A 78 -7.05 4.03 5.60
N GLN A 79 -5.99 4.01 4.80
CA GLN A 79 -5.40 5.19 4.18
C GLN A 79 -5.19 4.90 2.69
N SER A 80 -5.47 5.86 1.83
CA SER A 80 -5.26 5.71 0.39
C SER A 80 -4.48 6.88 -0.16
N GLU A 81 -3.62 6.60 -1.14
CA GLU A 81 -2.85 7.60 -1.87
C GLU A 81 -2.61 7.09 -3.30
N ASN A 82 -2.52 8.02 -4.26
CA ASN A 82 -2.25 7.67 -5.64
C ASN A 82 -0.74 7.76 -5.93
N GLY A 83 -0.25 6.81 -6.72
CA GLY A 83 1.06 6.87 -7.37
C GLY A 83 0.91 6.71 -8.86
N LYS A 84 1.92 7.11 -9.62
CA LYS A 84 1.96 6.92 -11.07
C LYS A 84 3.32 6.39 -11.46
N THR A 85 3.34 5.25 -12.16
CA THR A 85 4.51 4.67 -12.83
C THR A 85 4.80 5.32 -14.19
#